data_AF-A0A7X4J0D6-F1
#
_entry.id   AF-A0A7X4J0D6-F1
#
_cell.length_a   1.000
_cell.length_b   1.000
_cell.length_c   1.000
_cell.angle_alpha   90.00
_cell.angle_beta   90.00
_cell.angle_gamma   90.00
#
_symmetry.space_group_name_H-M   'P 1'
#
loop_
_entity.id
_entity.type
_entity.pdbx_description
1 polymer ?
#
loop_
_entity_poly.entity_id
_entity_poly.type
_entity_poly.pdbx_seq_one_letter_code
_entity_poly.pdbx_strand_id
1 'polypeptide(L)'
;MAAIQPRTEIHDVVVIGSGAGGATAAHVLTRAGIRVTLLEAGPMLDPQAEFKEHHWPYDYGHRGAEEGGAAYFGEGKSFGFFTTTSGGWELDGEPYTVANDTDDFWWFRSRIVGGRTNHYGRMSFRFSDYDFFPRDRDGLGWNWPIRYEDLAPYYDRAEAFIGVVGSHEGIRSAPDGVFHEPPPPKAHELLIQRASQRMRIPCIPNRRAVITRPINGRPACHYCGQCGRGCLSGSNYSASQTQIFPAMETGRLTVIDLAMARAVTTAPDGKVDGVLYIDKRTGEERRIRCRVLVVAASACESARLLLNSKTAEHRDGVANGSGVVGRYLMDTVGFDISGHVPALEGMPRYNSDGAGGAHLYMPWWGWETQEALGFPRGYHIEIGGGYQMPGVGAFGGAARRGGYGVAIKEEARRDYGTTLSFAGRGEMIPNERSWCEPDPDVVDRWGIPVLRFHFQWSDYERRQARHMRETFAELFHLMGGEPNPPGQRDAAGISIGGSIIHEVGTVRMGDNRQTSALNSFCQAHDVPNLFVCDAGSFVSNPDKNPTLTINALTWRASDYLADAMRSGEI
;
A
#
# COMPACT_ATOMS: atom_id res chain seq x y z
N MET A 1 -13.00 -25.85 27.56
CA MET A 1 -11.74 -26.01 26.81
C MET A 1 -11.83 -27.29 26.00
N ALA A 2 -12.21 -27.19 24.73
CA ALA A 2 -12.18 -28.34 23.82
C ALA A 2 -10.71 -28.63 23.50
N ALA A 3 -10.31 -29.90 23.62
CA ALA A 3 -8.94 -30.33 23.38
C ALA A 3 -8.56 -30.05 21.92
N ILE A 4 -7.51 -29.25 21.72
CA ILE A 4 -6.90 -28.95 20.42
C ILE A 4 -6.51 -30.29 19.78
N GLN A 5 -7.20 -30.74 18.73
CA GLN A 5 -6.72 -31.87 17.93
C GLN A 5 -5.43 -31.45 17.22
N PRO A 6 -4.27 -32.02 17.56
CA PRO A 6 -3.03 -31.64 16.90
C PRO A 6 -3.00 -32.32 15.52
N ARG A 7 -3.01 -31.52 14.45
CA ARG A 7 -2.39 -31.99 13.21
C ARG A 7 -0.92 -32.26 13.55
N THR A 8 -0.50 -33.51 13.42
CA THR A 8 0.88 -33.97 13.69
C THR A 8 1.89 -33.48 12.66
N GLU A 9 1.40 -32.96 11.53
CA GLU A 9 2.22 -32.43 10.45
C GLU A 9 2.95 -31.15 10.84
N ILE A 10 4.26 -31.12 10.61
CA ILE A 10 5.09 -29.92 10.71
C ILE A 10 5.28 -29.37 9.31
N HIS A 11 4.87 -28.12 9.10
CA HIS A 11 4.98 -27.44 7.83
C HIS A 11 6.40 -26.88 7.63
N ASP A 12 6.90 -26.89 6.39
CA ASP A 12 8.27 -26.42 6.12
C ASP A 12 8.36 -24.90 6.34
N VAL A 13 7.50 -24.13 5.65
CA VAL A 13 7.36 -22.68 5.85
C VAL A 13 5.89 -22.31 6.03
N VAL A 14 5.59 -21.55 7.09
CA VAL A 14 4.30 -20.86 7.24
C VAL A 14 4.48 -19.38 6.91
N VAL A 15 3.59 -18.83 6.10
CA VAL A 15 3.52 -17.40 5.76
C VAL A 15 2.21 -16.85 6.34
N ILE A 16 2.25 -15.72 7.06
CA ILE A 16 1.05 -15.05 7.57
C ILE A 16 0.80 -13.79 6.76
N GLY A 17 -0.39 -13.69 6.14
CA GLY A 17 -0.81 -12.56 5.33
C GLY A 17 -0.49 -12.76 3.85
N SER A 18 -1.48 -12.49 3.00
CA SER A 18 -1.43 -12.77 1.55
C SER A 18 -1.26 -11.51 0.70
N GLY A 19 -0.84 -10.39 1.30
CA GLY A 19 -0.53 -9.15 0.58
C GLY A 19 0.74 -9.25 -0.28
N ALA A 20 1.22 -8.11 -0.79
CA ALA A 20 2.40 -8.02 -1.65
C ALA A 20 3.62 -8.81 -1.13
N GLY A 21 3.89 -8.69 0.17
CA GLY A 21 4.96 -9.41 0.86
C GLY A 21 4.74 -10.92 0.84
N GLY A 22 3.70 -11.40 1.53
CA GLY A 22 3.48 -12.84 1.68
C GLY A 22 3.23 -13.58 0.37
N ALA A 23 2.61 -12.92 -0.62
CA ALA A 23 2.45 -13.45 -1.96
C ALA A 23 3.79 -13.58 -2.71
N THR A 24 4.68 -12.60 -2.56
CA THR A 24 6.06 -12.71 -3.09
C THR A 24 6.82 -13.86 -2.44
N ALA A 25 6.73 -13.98 -1.11
CA ALA A 25 7.38 -15.09 -0.39
C ALA A 25 6.85 -16.46 -0.85
N ALA A 26 5.52 -16.61 -0.93
CA ALA A 26 4.90 -17.83 -1.41
C ALA A 26 5.32 -18.16 -2.85
N HIS A 27 5.35 -17.16 -3.74
CA HIS A 27 5.78 -17.32 -5.13
C HIS A 27 7.23 -17.82 -5.24
N VAL A 28 8.17 -17.14 -4.56
CA VAL A 28 9.60 -17.45 -4.64
C VAL A 28 9.90 -18.82 -4.03
N LEU A 29 9.42 -19.07 -2.80
CA LEU A 29 9.72 -20.29 -2.06
C LEU A 29 9.12 -21.54 -2.73
N THR A 30 7.88 -21.47 -3.23
CA THR A 30 7.29 -22.61 -3.94
C THR A 30 8.00 -22.95 -5.23
N ARG A 31 8.47 -21.94 -5.98
CA ARG A 31 9.31 -22.14 -7.17
C ARG A 31 10.70 -22.67 -6.84
N ALA A 32 11.22 -22.37 -5.65
CA ALA A 32 12.43 -23.00 -5.11
C ALA A 32 12.21 -24.46 -4.64
N GLY A 33 10.99 -24.99 -4.74
CA GLY A 33 10.65 -26.36 -4.37
C GLY A 33 10.19 -26.55 -2.92
N ILE A 34 10.05 -25.47 -2.15
CA ILE A 34 9.68 -25.51 -0.73
C ILE A 34 8.15 -25.54 -0.59
N ARG A 35 7.65 -26.35 0.36
CA ARG A 35 6.21 -26.36 0.67
C ARG A 35 5.87 -25.20 1.59
N VAL A 36 4.88 -24.42 1.19
CA VAL A 36 4.45 -23.21 1.89
C VAL A 36 3.00 -23.37 2.34
N THR A 37 2.71 -22.97 3.57
CA THR A 37 1.33 -22.79 4.03
C THR A 37 1.07 -21.34 4.35
N LEU A 38 0.13 -20.73 3.62
CA LEU A 38 -0.23 -19.33 3.72
C LEU A 38 -1.51 -19.16 4.53
N LEU A 39 -1.44 -18.44 5.64
CA LEU A 39 -2.60 -18.05 6.44
C LEU A 39 -3.09 -16.67 6.02
N GLU A 40 -4.38 -16.52 5.75
CA GLU A 40 -5.01 -15.24 5.42
C GLU A 40 -6.24 -15.01 6.30
N ALA A 41 -6.34 -13.83 6.93
CA ALA A 41 -7.45 -13.48 7.82
C ALA A 41 -8.77 -13.22 7.05
N GLY A 42 -8.68 -12.80 5.80
CA GLY A 42 -9.80 -12.65 4.88
C GLY A 42 -10.18 -13.94 4.15
N PRO A 43 -11.30 -13.92 3.41
CA PRO A 43 -11.70 -15.04 2.56
C PRO A 43 -10.81 -15.17 1.32
N MET A 44 -10.86 -16.34 0.70
CA MET A 44 -10.40 -16.55 -0.68
C MET A 44 -11.13 -15.59 -1.62
N LEU A 45 -10.39 -15.00 -2.56
CA LEU A 45 -10.93 -14.12 -3.60
C LEU A 45 -11.41 -14.94 -4.78
N ASP A 46 -12.64 -14.70 -5.23
CA ASP A 46 -13.12 -15.09 -6.57
C ASP A 46 -13.21 -13.84 -7.47
N PRO A 47 -12.24 -13.61 -8.38
CA PRO A 47 -12.28 -12.44 -9.25
C PRO A 47 -13.57 -12.34 -10.08
N GLN A 48 -14.11 -13.45 -10.58
CA GLN A 48 -15.30 -13.42 -11.45
C GLN A 48 -16.54 -13.00 -10.67
N ALA A 49 -16.67 -13.46 -9.43
CA ALA A 49 -17.79 -13.10 -8.58
C ALA A 49 -17.63 -11.71 -7.95
N GLU A 50 -16.41 -11.30 -7.59
CA GLU A 50 -16.18 -10.12 -6.75
C GLU A 50 -15.77 -8.87 -7.51
N PHE A 51 -15.07 -8.98 -8.65
CA PHE A 51 -14.63 -7.81 -9.40
C PHE A 51 -15.76 -7.21 -10.23
N LYS A 52 -15.79 -5.87 -10.29
CA LYS A 52 -16.89 -5.08 -10.87
C LYS A 52 -16.42 -4.11 -11.95
N GLU A 53 -15.27 -4.38 -12.57
CA GLU A 53 -14.66 -3.49 -13.57
C GLU A 53 -15.51 -3.23 -14.82
N HIS A 54 -16.50 -4.09 -15.11
CA HIS A 54 -17.42 -3.93 -16.23
C HIS A 54 -18.88 -3.72 -15.82
N HIS A 55 -19.15 -3.50 -14.53
CA HIS A 55 -20.49 -3.17 -14.05
C HIS A 55 -20.76 -1.67 -14.17
N TRP A 56 -21.90 -1.30 -14.72
CA TRP A 56 -22.33 0.09 -14.83
C TRP A 56 -23.13 0.54 -13.61
N PRO A 57 -23.16 1.85 -13.30
CA PRO A 57 -23.95 2.39 -12.20
C PRO A 57 -25.45 2.04 -12.25
N TYR A 58 -26.02 1.86 -13.45
CA TYR A 58 -27.42 1.49 -13.64
C TYR A 58 -27.69 -0.01 -13.55
N ASP A 59 -26.66 -0.86 -13.55
CA ASP A 59 -26.79 -2.29 -13.27
C ASP A 59 -27.01 -2.55 -11.76
N TYR A 60 -26.94 -1.50 -10.94
CA TYR A 60 -27.11 -1.58 -9.49
C TYR A 60 -28.54 -1.33 -9.02
N GLY A 61 -28.97 -2.13 -8.04
CA GLY A 61 -30.19 -1.87 -7.27
C GLY A 61 -30.18 -0.45 -6.72
N HIS A 62 -31.25 0.30 -6.96
CA HIS A 62 -31.42 1.69 -6.53
C HIS A 62 -30.30 2.64 -7.02
N ARG A 63 -29.56 2.29 -8.09
CA ARG A 63 -28.44 3.09 -8.66
C ARG A 63 -27.37 3.45 -7.62
N GLY A 64 -27.22 2.62 -6.59
CA GLY A 64 -26.31 2.86 -5.47
C GLY A 64 -26.81 3.87 -4.44
N ALA A 65 -28.13 4.08 -4.30
CA ALA A 65 -28.72 5.05 -3.36
C ALA A 65 -29.13 4.49 -1.97
N GLU A 66 -29.22 3.17 -1.79
CA GLU A 66 -29.59 2.58 -0.49
C GLU A 66 -28.33 2.14 0.26
N GLU A 67 -27.81 0.93 0.01
CA GLU A 67 -26.59 0.42 0.67
C GLU A 67 -25.30 1.21 0.34
N GLY A 68 -25.25 1.84 -0.85
CA GLY A 68 -24.15 2.71 -1.28
C GLY A 68 -24.46 4.21 -1.20
N GLY A 69 -25.73 4.59 -0.99
CA GLY A 69 -26.15 5.99 -0.88
C GLY A 69 -26.05 6.47 0.55
N ALA A 70 -26.07 5.54 1.50
CA ALA A 70 -25.50 5.72 2.82
C ALA A 70 -24.16 6.50 2.73
N ALA A 71 -23.25 6.18 1.79
CA ALA A 71 -21.94 6.85 1.71
C ALA A 71 -22.04 8.27 1.14
N TYR A 72 -23.08 8.57 0.36
CA TYR A 72 -23.48 9.93 0.00
C TYR A 72 -24.02 10.72 1.21
N PHE A 73 -24.47 10.02 2.25
CA PHE A 73 -24.90 10.56 3.56
C PHE A 73 -23.89 10.29 4.71
N GLY A 74 -22.70 9.74 4.44
CA GLY A 74 -21.65 9.47 5.44
C GLY A 74 -21.63 8.07 6.10
N GLU A 75 -22.45 7.12 5.64
CA GLU A 75 -22.58 5.76 6.19
C GLU A 75 -22.14 4.68 5.17
N GLY A 76 -21.42 3.61 5.53
CA GLY A 76 -21.10 2.49 4.62
C GLY A 76 -19.64 2.41 4.10
N LYS A 77 -19.39 1.58 3.06
CA LYS A 77 -18.01 1.26 2.58
C LYS A 77 -17.26 2.51 2.12
N SER A 78 -16.07 2.73 2.68
CA SER A 78 -15.28 3.96 2.53
C SER A 78 -14.79 4.27 1.10
N PHE A 79 -14.70 3.26 0.24
CA PHE A 79 -14.25 3.41 -1.16
C PHE A 79 -15.40 3.34 -2.17
N GLY A 80 -16.65 3.26 -1.71
CA GLY A 80 -17.82 3.24 -2.59
C GLY A 80 -18.13 1.86 -3.18
N PHE A 81 -19.35 1.74 -3.71
CA PHE A 81 -20.01 0.47 -4.00
C PHE A 81 -19.21 -0.48 -4.91
N PHE A 82 -18.70 0.02 -6.04
CA PHE A 82 -18.07 -0.81 -7.07
C PHE A 82 -16.63 -1.19 -6.78
N THR A 83 -16.05 -0.71 -5.68
CA THR A 83 -14.65 -0.96 -5.40
C THR A 83 -14.45 -2.37 -4.86
N THR A 84 -13.32 -2.97 -5.22
CA THR A 84 -12.93 -4.31 -4.74
C THR A 84 -12.25 -4.25 -3.38
N THR A 85 -12.53 -3.20 -2.61
CA THR A 85 -12.11 -3.13 -1.22
C THR A 85 -12.92 -4.11 -0.39
N SER A 86 -12.26 -5.18 0.01
CA SER A 86 -12.74 -6.10 1.05
C SER A 86 -12.05 -5.69 2.35
N GLY A 87 -12.64 -4.72 3.03
CA GLY A 87 -12.04 -3.99 4.15
C GLY A 87 -12.59 -2.57 4.32
N GLY A 88 -11.98 -1.80 5.21
CA GLY A 88 -12.43 -0.44 5.57
C GLY A 88 -11.47 0.26 6.54
N TRP A 89 -11.75 1.54 6.82
CA TRP A 89 -11.16 2.26 7.96
C TRP A 89 -11.64 1.64 9.27
N GLU A 90 -12.93 1.30 9.33
CA GLU A 90 -13.55 0.54 10.41
C GLU A 90 -13.84 -0.89 9.96
N LEU A 91 -13.66 -1.84 10.87
CA LEU A 91 -13.97 -3.26 10.66
C LEU A 91 -14.85 -3.73 11.82
N ASP A 92 -15.96 -4.40 11.50
CA ASP A 92 -16.92 -4.90 12.49
C ASP A 92 -16.26 -5.84 13.51
N GLY A 93 -16.33 -5.45 14.79
CA GLY A 93 -15.73 -6.18 15.90
C GLY A 93 -14.20 -6.24 15.86
N GLU A 94 -13.53 -5.43 15.05
CA GLU A 94 -12.07 -5.40 14.97
C GLU A 94 -11.58 -3.94 15.04
N PRO A 95 -11.82 -3.25 16.17
CA PRO A 95 -11.46 -1.85 16.31
C PRO A 95 -9.94 -1.66 16.36
N TYR A 96 -9.53 -0.41 16.36
CA TYR A 96 -8.24 0.05 16.87
C TYR A 96 -8.49 1.30 17.71
N THR A 97 -7.53 1.70 18.53
CA THR A 97 -7.65 2.89 19.36
C THR A 97 -6.57 3.91 19.00
N VAL A 98 -6.84 5.16 19.34
CA VAL A 98 -5.90 6.29 19.18
C VAL A 98 -5.66 6.86 20.57
N ALA A 99 -4.39 7.06 20.93
CA ALA A 99 -4.03 7.58 22.23
C ALA A 99 -4.34 9.07 22.36
N ASN A 100 -4.49 9.55 23.60
CA ASN A 100 -4.85 10.94 23.90
C ASN A 100 -3.80 11.99 23.47
N ASP A 101 -2.59 11.55 23.14
CA ASP A 101 -1.50 12.42 22.63
C ASP A 101 -1.53 12.58 21.10
N THR A 102 -2.50 11.96 20.43
CA THR A 102 -2.65 11.93 18.99
C THR A 102 -4.00 12.52 18.61
N ASP A 103 -3.99 13.54 17.73
CA ASP A 103 -5.22 14.22 17.31
C ASP A 103 -6.19 13.25 16.60
N ASP A 104 -5.68 12.54 15.58
CA ASP A 104 -6.40 11.52 14.82
C ASP A 104 -5.41 10.59 14.09
N PHE A 105 -5.82 9.35 13.85
CA PHE A 105 -5.09 8.37 13.04
C PHE A 105 -6.05 7.42 12.34
N TRP A 106 -5.88 7.25 11.04
CA TRP A 106 -6.75 6.41 10.21
C TRP A 106 -6.02 5.15 9.79
N TRP A 107 -6.62 3.98 10.02
CA TRP A 107 -5.99 2.71 9.67
C TRP A 107 -6.83 1.86 8.73
N PHE A 108 -6.53 1.94 7.43
CA PHE A 108 -7.22 1.14 6.43
C PHE A 108 -6.71 -0.29 6.39
N ARG A 109 -7.63 -1.24 6.60
CA ARG A 109 -7.32 -2.67 6.60
C ARG A 109 -8.14 -3.37 5.53
N SER A 110 -7.46 -4.14 4.68
CA SER A 110 -8.11 -5.04 3.71
C SER A 110 -7.85 -6.48 4.08
N ARG A 111 -8.92 -7.23 4.32
CA ARG A 111 -8.91 -8.64 4.72
C ARG A 111 -9.53 -9.47 3.62
N ILE A 112 -8.69 -9.88 2.68
CA ILE A 112 -9.01 -10.76 1.56
C ILE A 112 -7.71 -11.30 0.98
N VAL A 113 -7.74 -12.48 0.34
CA VAL A 113 -6.59 -12.98 -0.40
C VAL A 113 -6.07 -11.95 -1.42
N GLY A 114 -4.79 -11.58 -1.32
CA GLY A 114 -4.13 -10.52 -2.09
C GLY A 114 -4.06 -9.15 -1.40
N GLY A 115 -4.86 -8.95 -0.33
CA GLY A 115 -4.90 -7.73 0.46
C GLY A 115 -5.14 -6.45 -0.36
N ARG A 116 -4.48 -5.36 0.06
CA ARG A 116 -4.65 -4.01 -0.53
C ARG A 116 -4.27 -3.93 -2.02
N THR A 117 -3.45 -4.86 -2.52
CA THR A 117 -3.02 -4.87 -3.93
C THR A 117 -4.16 -5.14 -4.91
N ASN A 118 -5.31 -5.65 -4.44
CA ASN A 118 -6.49 -5.86 -5.27
C ASN A 118 -7.11 -4.53 -5.78
N HIS A 119 -6.87 -3.40 -5.11
CA HIS A 119 -7.52 -2.11 -5.43
C HIS A 119 -6.61 -0.86 -5.36
N TYR A 120 -5.34 -0.98 -4.97
CA TYR A 120 -4.39 0.15 -4.83
C TYR A 120 -4.10 0.98 -6.12
N GLY A 121 -3.28 2.03 -6.02
CA GLY A 121 -2.97 2.92 -7.16
C GLY A 121 -2.06 2.34 -8.26
N ARG A 122 -1.39 1.20 -8.02
CA ARG A 122 -0.42 0.55 -8.93
C ARG A 122 0.90 1.30 -9.15
N MET A 123 1.10 2.44 -8.50
CA MET A 123 2.37 3.16 -8.48
C MET A 123 3.50 2.25 -8.00
N SER A 124 4.56 2.17 -8.80
CA SER A 124 5.65 1.20 -8.64
C SER A 124 6.98 1.91 -8.87
N PHE A 125 7.48 2.58 -7.82
CA PHE A 125 8.69 3.39 -7.90
C PHE A 125 9.85 2.74 -7.16
N ARG A 126 11.04 2.81 -7.76
CA ARG A 126 12.29 2.46 -7.08
C ARG A 126 12.66 3.54 -6.08
N PHE A 127 13.31 3.13 -5.00
CA PHE A 127 14.07 4.04 -4.15
C PHE A 127 15.33 4.48 -4.88
N SER A 128 15.78 5.70 -4.62
CA SER A 128 17.03 6.28 -5.12
C SER A 128 18.21 5.75 -4.30
N ASP A 129 19.42 5.87 -4.84
CA ASP A 129 20.66 5.49 -4.15
C ASP A 129 20.79 6.15 -2.77
N TYR A 130 20.43 7.42 -2.69
CA TYR A 130 20.49 8.21 -1.46
C TYR A 130 19.37 7.91 -0.45
N ASP A 131 18.29 7.22 -0.85
CA ASP A 131 17.16 6.90 0.05
C ASP A 131 17.54 5.82 1.08
N PHE A 132 18.63 5.08 0.81
CA PHE A 132 19.19 4.08 1.71
C PHE A 132 20.08 4.68 2.80
N PHE A 133 20.54 5.93 2.63
CA PHE A 133 21.46 6.60 3.55
C PHE A 133 20.94 7.97 4.05
N PRO A 134 19.68 8.06 4.54
CA PRO A 134 19.07 9.31 4.94
C PRO A 134 19.81 9.98 6.10
N ARG A 135 20.35 9.20 7.06
CA ARG A 135 21.07 9.74 8.22
C ARG A 135 22.43 10.32 7.83
N ASP A 136 23.14 9.69 6.90
CA ASP A 136 24.41 10.24 6.41
C ASP A 136 24.19 11.52 5.60
N ARG A 137 23.03 11.63 4.94
CA ARG A 137 22.67 12.80 4.15
C ARG A 137 22.37 14.04 4.99
N ASP A 138 21.50 13.92 6.00
CA ASP A 138 20.98 15.08 6.72
C ASP A 138 20.96 14.91 8.25
N GLY A 139 21.54 13.83 8.77
CA GLY A 139 21.65 13.57 10.21
C GLY A 139 20.39 13.01 10.85
N LEU A 140 19.30 12.77 10.10
CA LEU A 140 18.00 12.38 10.64
C LEU A 140 17.66 10.91 10.34
N GLY A 141 16.94 10.27 11.26
CA GLY A 141 16.53 8.86 11.12
C GLY A 141 17.72 7.88 11.17
N TRP A 142 17.65 6.80 10.39
CA TRP A 142 18.65 5.75 10.33
C TRP A 142 18.97 5.36 8.88
N ASN A 143 20.20 4.93 8.63
CA ASN A 143 20.55 4.31 7.36
C ASN A 143 20.03 2.88 7.30
N TRP A 144 19.70 2.45 6.10
CA TRP A 144 19.40 1.06 5.81
C TRP A 144 20.66 0.21 5.96
N PRO A 145 20.55 -1.05 6.42
CA PRO A 145 21.67 -2.01 6.46
C PRO A 145 21.96 -2.63 5.07
N ILE A 146 21.46 -2.01 4.01
CA ILE A 146 21.58 -2.41 2.61
C ILE A 146 21.72 -1.15 1.75
N ARG A 147 22.26 -1.32 0.55
CA ARG A 147 22.40 -0.27 -0.45
C ARG A 147 21.43 -0.47 -1.61
N TYR A 148 21.32 0.53 -2.48
CA TYR A 148 20.57 0.38 -3.73
C TYR A 148 21.10 -0.79 -4.56
N GLU A 149 22.41 -1.00 -4.62
CA GLU A 149 23.02 -2.08 -5.39
C GLU A 149 22.61 -3.48 -4.90
N ASP A 150 22.31 -3.63 -3.59
CA ASP A 150 21.84 -4.89 -3.03
C ASP A 150 20.40 -5.22 -3.44
N LEU A 151 19.59 -4.17 -3.70
CA LEU A 151 18.16 -4.30 -4.00
C LEU A 151 17.85 -4.16 -5.49
N ALA A 152 18.69 -3.48 -6.27
CA ALA A 152 18.50 -3.24 -7.70
C ALA A 152 18.22 -4.53 -8.51
N PRO A 153 18.95 -5.65 -8.32
CA PRO A 153 18.63 -6.90 -9.02
C PRO A 153 17.24 -7.45 -8.66
N TYR A 154 16.72 -7.16 -7.47
CA TYR A 154 15.39 -7.60 -7.03
C TYR A 154 14.29 -6.65 -7.47
N TYR A 155 14.59 -5.34 -7.62
CA TYR A 155 13.73 -4.43 -8.36
C TYR A 155 13.55 -4.90 -9.80
N ASP A 156 14.64 -5.24 -10.51
CA ASP A 156 14.58 -5.75 -11.88
C ASP A 156 13.67 -6.98 -12.00
N ARG A 157 13.85 -7.96 -11.10
CA ARG A 157 13.02 -9.17 -11.06
C ARG A 157 11.55 -8.86 -10.76
N ALA A 158 11.29 -8.02 -9.75
CA ALA A 158 9.94 -7.66 -9.37
C ALA A 158 9.22 -6.94 -10.52
N GLU A 159 9.86 -5.94 -11.14
CA GLU A 159 9.28 -5.16 -12.24
C GLU A 159 9.03 -6.01 -13.49
N ALA A 160 10.00 -6.85 -13.88
CA ALA A 160 9.84 -7.76 -15.01
C ALA A 160 8.71 -8.78 -14.78
N PHE A 161 8.52 -9.22 -13.53
CA PHE A 161 7.51 -10.21 -13.18
C PHE A 161 6.10 -9.62 -13.07
N ILE A 162 5.94 -8.51 -12.33
CA ILE A 162 4.64 -7.86 -12.11
C ILE A 162 4.21 -7.04 -13.34
N GLY A 163 5.18 -6.60 -14.15
CA GLY A 163 4.98 -5.84 -15.37
C GLY A 163 4.69 -4.38 -15.10
N VAL A 164 5.75 -3.58 -15.03
CA VAL A 164 5.68 -2.13 -14.78
C VAL A 164 5.81 -1.38 -16.10
N VAL A 165 4.93 -0.44 -16.40
CA VAL A 165 5.12 0.53 -17.49
C VAL A 165 6.01 1.67 -17.03
N GLY A 166 6.69 2.35 -17.95
CA GLY A 166 7.51 3.51 -17.65
C GLY A 166 8.41 3.88 -18.81
N SER A 167 9.29 4.85 -18.60
CA SER A 167 10.31 5.28 -19.57
C SER A 167 11.62 5.61 -18.85
N HIS A 168 12.65 5.89 -19.65
CA HIS A 168 14.02 6.08 -19.19
C HIS A 168 14.42 7.55 -19.30
N GLU A 169 14.34 8.27 -18.18
CA GLU A 169 14.69 9.70 -18.13
C GLU A 169 16.04 9.97 -17.47
N GLY A 170 16.64 8.98 -16.80
CA GLY A 170 17.90 9.18 -16.08
C GLY A 170 17.80 10.16 -14.90
N ILE A 171 16.60 10.35 -14.34
CA ILE A 171 16.38 11.24 -13.19
C ILE A 171 16.80 10.50 -11.92
N ARG A 172 17.80 11.00 -11.19
CA ARG A 172 18.34 10.33 -9.99
C ARG A 172 17.28 10.05 -8.92
N SER A 173 16.37 11.00 -8.68
CA SER A 173 15.25 10.85 -7.73
C SER A 173 14.13 9.94 -8.22
N ALA A 174 14.19 9.48 -9.46
CA ALA A 174 13.29 8.50 -10.04
C ALA A 174 14.12 7.51 -10.88
N PRO A 175 14.86 6.59 -10.25
CA PRO A 175 15.76 5.68 -10.97
C PRO A 175 15.00 4.81 -11.99
N ASP A 176 15.56 4.65 -13.18
CA ASP A 176 14.98 3.82 -14.23
C ASP A 176 14.93 2.33 -13.83
N GLY A 177 14.13 1.56 -14.55
CA GLY A 177 13.90 0.13 -14.28
C GLY A 177 13.59 -0.68 -15.53
N VAL A 178 13.00 -1.86 -15.34
CA VAL A 178 12.61 -2.77 -16.41
C VAL A 178 11.16 -2.52 -16.76
N PHE A 179 10.94 -1.79 -17.85
CA PHE A 179 9.63 -1.29 -18.20
C PHE A 179 9.01 -1.91 -19.45
N HIS A 180 7.69 -1.95 -19.45
CA HIS A 180 6.84 -2.01 -20.63
C HIS A 180 6.61 -0.60 -21.19
N GLU A 181 6.20 -0.52 -22.46
CA GLU A 181 5.85 0.76 -23.10
C GLU A 181 4.68 1.41 -22.36
N PRO A 182 4.79 2.69 -21.95
CA PRO A 182 3.75 3.37 -21.22
C PRO A 182 2.61 3.79 -22.15
N PRO A 183 1.37 3.88 -21.64
CA PRO A 183 0.26 4.42 -22.41
C PRO A 183 0.50 5.91 -22.73
N PRO A 184 -0.02 6.42 -23.87
CA PRO A 184 0.11 7.83 -24.21
C PRO A 184 -0.62 8.73 -23.20
N PRO A 185 -0.13 9.94 -22.90
CA PRO A 185 -0.80 10.85 -21.97
C PRO A 185 -2.23 11.21 -22.37
N LYS A 186 -3.09 11.43 -21.39
CA LYS A 186 -4.46 11.92 -21.57
C LYS A 186 -4.45 13.44 -21.81
N ALA A 187 -5.50 14.00 -22.42
CA ALA A 187 -5.47 15.41 -22.80
C ALA A 187 -5.32 16.38 -21.60
N HIS A 188 -5.96 16.09 -20.46
CA HIS A 188 -5.76 16.89 -19.25
C HIS A 188 -4.33 16.77 -18.69
N GLU A 189 -3.70 15.61 -18.84
CA GLU A 189 -2.30 15.41 -18.42
C GLU A 189 -1.34 16.17 -19.32
N LEU A 190 -1.63 16.33 -20.61
CA LEU A 190 -0.86 17.21 -21.51
C LEU A 190 -0.97 18.68 -21.11
N LEU A 191 -2.13 19.13 -20.62
CA LEU A 191 -2.29 20.49 -20.07
C LEU A 191 -1.43 20.66 -18.80
N ILE A 192 -1.49 19.68 -17.88
CA ILE A 192 -0.66 19.66 -16.68
C ILE A 192 0.83 19.66 -17.01
N GLN A 193 1.26 18.84 -17.98
CA GLN A 193 2.66 18.77 -18.40
C GLN A 193 3.17 20.12 -18.94
N ARG A 194 2.34 20.89 -19.65
CA ARG A 194 2.71 22.25 -20.08
C ARG A 194 2.85 23.22 -18.91
N ALA A 195 1.99 23.12 -17.90
CA ALA A 195 2.10 23.92 -16.68
C ALA A 195 3.37 23.55 -15.88
N SER A 196 3.64 22.26 -15.71
CA SER A 196 4.83 21.78 -15.01
C SER A 196 6.12 22.24 -15.69
N GLN A 197 6.17 22.24 -17.04
CA GLN A 197 7.32 22.73 -17.82
C GLN A 197 7.63 24.20 -17.54
N ARG A 198 6.61 25.05 -17.35
CA ARG A 198 6.80 26.47 -16.98
C ARG A 198 7.43 26.63 -15.60
N MET A 199 7.11 25.73 -14.68
CA MET A 199 7.71 25.67 -13.35
C MET A 199 9.04 24.91 -13.32
N ARG A 200 9.48 24.35 -14.46
CA ARG A 200 10.65 23.46 -14.57
C ARG A 200 10.53 22.20 -13.69
N ILE A 201 9.30 21.74 -13.48
CA ILE A 201 9.00 20.48 -12.81
C ILE A 201 8.90 19.38 -13.88
N PRO A 202 9.73 18.32 -13.79
CA PRO A 202 9.65 17.18 -14.71
C PRO A 202 8.30 16.50 -14.58
N CYS A 203 7.66 16.20 -15.71
CA CYS A 203 6.40 15.47 -15.78
C CYS A 203 6.56 14.39 -16.86
N ILE A 204 6.69 13.15 -16.40
CA ILE A 204 7.18 12.00 -17.17
C ILE A 204 6.15 10.87 -17.15
N PRO A 205 6.21 9.90 -18.09
CA PRO A 205 5.36 8.73 -18.04
C PRO A 205 5.41 8.02 -16.69
N ASN A 206 4.22 7.67 -16.19
CA ASN A 206 4.06 7.11 -14.87
C ASN A 206 4.53 5.66 -14.80
N ARG A 207 5.07 5.28 -13.65
CA ARG A 207 5.57 3.94 -13.38
C ARG A 207 4.54 3.14 -12.64
N ARG A 208 3.83 2.29 -13.36
CA ARG A 208 2.65 1.57 -12.84
C ARG A 208 2.65 0.12 -13.23
N ALA A 209 2.25 -0.76 -12.30
CA ALA A 209 2.18 -2.19 -12.53
C ALA A 209 0.92 -2.58 -13.34
N VAL A 210 0.90 -2.21 -14.62
CA VAL A 210 -0.17 -2.47 -15.60
C VAL A 210 0.48 -2.86 -16.93
N ILE A 211 0.25 -4.08 -17.42
CA ILE A 211 1.00 -4.59 -18.58
C ILE A 211 0.41 -4.14 -19.91
N THR A 212 1.25 -3.70 -20.84
CA THR A 212 0.87 -3.35 -22.23
C THR A 212 1.23 -4.42 -23.27
N ARG A 213 1.89 -5.50 -22.83
CA ARG A 213 2.13 -6.73 -23.61
C ARG A 213 1.92 -7.96 -22.71
N PRO A 214 1.51 -9.12 -23.26
CA PRO A 214 1.29 -10.31 -22.45
C PRO A 214 2.56 -10.80 -21.75
N ILE A 215 2.46 -11.16 -20.47
CA ILE A 215 3.54 -11.80 -19.69
C ILE A 215 2.96 -12.80 -18.69
N ASN A 216 3.66 -13.91 -18.44
CA ASN A 216 3.30 -14.90 -17.41
C ASN A 216 1.84 -15.39 -17.49
N GLY A 217 1.32 -15.59 -18.71
CA GLY A 217 -0.07 -16.02 -18.94
C GLY A 217 -1.12 -14.92 -18.78
N ARG A 218 -0.74 -13.68 -18.42
CA ARG A 218 -1.64 -12.53 -18.27
C ARG A 218 -1.69 -11.73 -19.58
N PRO A 219 -2.90 -11.42 -20.12
CA PRO A 219 -3.05 -10.63 -21.34
C PRO A 219 -2.73 -9.14 -21.12
N ALA A 220 -2.40 -8.43 -22.19
CA ALA A 220 -2.19 -6.98 -22.14
C ALA A 220 -3.46 -6.23 -21.71
N CYS A 221 -3.28 -5.09 -21.04
CA CYS A 221 -4.35 -4.19 -20.63
C CYS A 221 -5.17 -3.75 -21.84
N HIS A 222 -6.49 -3.85 -21.74
CA HIS A 222 -7.44 -3.39 -22.74
C HIS A 222 -8.03 -2.00 -22.42
N TYR A 223 -7.41 -1.28 -21.48
CA TYR A 223 -7.71 0.13 -21.15
C TYR A 223 -9.15 0.43 -20.75
N CYS A 224 -9.76 -0.40 -19.89
CA CYS A 224 -11.11 -0.16 -19.35
C CYS A 224 -11.20 0.98 -18.33
N GLY A 225 -10.07 1.49 -17.82
CA GLY A 225 -10.03 2.56 -16.81
C GLY A 225 -10.44 2.18 -15.38
N GLN A 226 -10.88 0.95 -15.11
CA GLN A 226 -11.57 0.60 -13.85
C GLN A 226 -10.71 -0.15 -12.81
N CYS A 227 -9.40 0.12 -12.73
CA CYS A 227 -8.48 -0.64 -11.88
C CYS A 227 -8.83 -0.69 -10.38
N GLY A 228 -9.56 0.29 -9.85
CA GLY A 228 -10.05 0.30 -8.46
C GLY A 228 -11.22 -0.66 -8.19
N ARG A 229 -11.83 -1.20 -9.26
CA ARG A 229 -12.96 -2.15 -9.23
C ARG A 229 -12.52 -3.59 -9.53
N GLY A 230 -11.23 -3.87 -9.38
CA GLY A 230 -10.60 -5.14 -9.76
C GLY A 230 -10.19 -5.19 -11.22
N CYS A 231 -9.52 -6.27 -11.61
CA CYS A 231 -9.12 -6.52 -13.00
C CYS A 231 -9.28 -8.01 -13.30
N LEU A 232 -10.39 -8.37 -13.96
CA LEU A 232 -10.74 -9.75 -14.33
C LEU A 232 -9.73 -10.35 -15.29
N SER A 233 -9.19 -9.52 -16.19
CA SER A 233 -8.15 -9.93 -17.12
C SER A 233 -6.79 -10.17 -16.44
N GLY A 234 -6.59 -9.74 -15.19
CA GLY A 234 -5.30 -9.84 -14.50
C GLY A 234 -4.19 -9.00 -15.15
N SER A 235 -4.54 -8.02 -16.00
CA SER A 235 -3.58 -7.15 -16.70
C SER A 235 -2.97 -6.07 -15.82
N ASN A 236 -3.46 -5.87 -14.60
CA ASN A 236 -2.77 -5.09 -13.57
C ASN A 236 -2.19 -6.03 -12.50
N TYR A 237 -1.22 -5.54 -11.73
CA TYR A 237 -0.76 -6.29 -10.58
C TYR A 237 -1.82 -6.31 -9.48
N SER A 238 -2.15 -7.54 -9.08
CA SER A 238 -2.67 -7.89 -7.76
C SER A 238 -1.93 -9.14 -7.27
N ALA A 239 -1.59 -9.17 -5.99
CA ALA A 239 -0.88 -10.29 -5.36
C ALA A 239 -1.65 -11.62 -5.51
N SER A 240 -2.98 -11.55 -5.44
CA SER A 240 -3.90 -12.68 -5.67
C SER A 240 -3.64 -13.36 -7.03
N GLN A 241 -3.90 -12.63 -8.12
CA GLN A 241 -3.86 -13.18 -9.48
C GLN A 241 -2.44 -13.34 -10.04
N THR A 242 -1.49 -12.50 -9.60
CA THR A 242 -0.13 -12.51 -10.18
C THR A 242 0.81 -13.48 -9.48
N GLN A 243 0.56 -13.81 -8.21
CA GLN A 243 1.49 -14.60 -7.40
C GLN A 243 0.81 -15.78 -6.72
N ILE A 244 -0.29 -15.56 -5.99
CA ILE A 244 -0.91 -16.60 -5.16
C ILE A 244 -1.54 -17.70 -6.02
N PHE A 245 -2.43 -17.34 -6.96
CA PHE A 245 -3.08 -18.36 -7.78
C PHE A 245 -2.07 -19.17 -8.61
N PRO A 246 -1.07 -18.56 -9.28
CA PRO A 246 0.00 -19.32 -9.94
C PRO A 246 0.86 -20.15 -8.97
N ALA A 247 1.08 -19.69 -7.73
CA ALA A 247 1.82 -20.48 -6.73
C ALA A 247 1.02 -21.71 -6.26
N MET A 248 -0.31 -21.64 -6.21
CA MET A 248 -1.17 -22.80 -5.92
C MET A 248 -1.05 -23.88 -7.00
N GLU A 249 -0.92 -23.49 -8.27
CA GLU A 249 -0.73 -24.43 -9.39
C GLU A 249 0.56 -25.25 -9.29
N THR A 250 1.54 -24.82 -8.51
CA THR A 250 2.76 -25.61 -8.25
C THR A 250 2.50 -26.87 -7.43
N GLY A 251 1.34 -26.96 -6.76
CA GLY A 251 1.03 -28.02 -5.79
C GLY A 251 1.83 -27.92 -4.48
N ARG A 252 2.59 -26.83 -4.28
CA ARG A 252 3.42 -26.59 -3.08
C ARG A 252 2.89 -25.50 -2.16
N LEU A 253 1.88 -24.75 -2.59
CA LEU A 253 1.20 -23.76 -1.76
C LEU A 253 -0.13 -24.30 -1.25
N THR A 254 -0.28 -24.36 0.07
CA THR A 254 -1.56 -24.54 0.74
C THR A 254 -2.03 -23.20 1.28
N VAL A 255 -3.22 -22.73 0.89
CA VAL A 255 -3.83 -21.52 1.45
C VAL A 255 -4.88 -21.91 2.48
N ILE A 256 -4.81 -21.30 3.66
CA ILE A 256 -5.83 -21.37 4.71
C ILE A 256 -6.37 -19.96 4.90
N ASP A 257 -7.48 -19.67 4.25
CA ASP A 257 -8.21 -18.40 4.36
C ASP A 257 -9.14 -18.40 5.58
N LEU A 258 -9.67 -17.23 5.93
CA LEU A 258 -10.43 -17.00 7.15
C LEU A 258 -9.67 -17.47 8.41
N ALA A 259 -8.35 -17.40 8.40
CA ALA A 259 -7.46 -17.76 9.49
C ALA A 259 -6.84 -16.51 10.13
N MET A 260 -7.40 -16.08 11.26
CA MET A 260 -6.86 -14.94 12.02
C MET A 260 -5.69 -15.40 12.89
N ALA A 261 -4.45 -15.10 12.49
CA ALA A 261 -3.30 -15.35 13.33
C ALA A 261 -3.39 -14.55 14.64
N ARG A 262 -3.31 -15.25 15.77
CA ARG A 262 -3.42 -14.67 17.11
C ARG A 262 -2.07 -14.53 17.79
N ALA A 263 -1.24 -15.58 17.74
CA ALA A 263 0.04 -15.60 18.41
C ALA A 263 1.03 -16.56 17.73
N VAL A 264 2.30 -16.23 17.78
CA VAL A 264 3.43 -17.10 17.45
C VAL A 264 3.83 -17.89 18.70
N THR A 265 4.11 -19.18 18.54
CA THR A 265 4.61 -20.05 19.62
C THR A 265 6.08 -20.38 19.42
N THR A 266 6.82 -20.51 20.51
CA THR A 266 8.24 -20.85 20.50
C THR A 266 8.55 -22.12 21.27
N ALA A 267 9.61 -22.81 20.84
CA ALA A 267 10.24 -23.89 21.58
C ALA A 267 11.14 -23.31 22.71
N PRO A 268 11.60 -24.16 23.66
CA PRO A 268 12.47 -23.72 24.76
C PRO A 268 13.82 -23.13 24.34
N ASP A 269 14.25 -23.35 23.10
CA ASP A 269 15.45 -22.74 22.52
C ASP A 269 15.19 -21.33 21.94
N GLY A 270 13.97 -20.82 22.08
CA GLY A 270 13.53 -19.51 21.61
C GLY A 270 13.14 -19.46 20.13
N LYS A 271 13.28 -20.55 19.38
CA LYS A 271 12.88 -20.60 17.96
C LYS A 271 11.37 -20.75 17.81
N VAL A 272 10.81 -20.26 16.71
CA VAL A 272 9.40 -20.50 16.38
C VAL A 272 9.16 -21.99 16.20
N ASP A 273 8.06 -22.50 16.76
CA ASP A 273 7.60 -23.87 16.56
C ASP A 273 6.17 -23.97 15.99
N GLY A 274 5.48 -22.84 15.87
CA GLY A 274 4.13 -22.78 15.34
C GLY A 274 3.42 -21.43 15.47
N VAL A 275 2.16 -21.41 15.03
CA VAL A 275 1.25 -20.28 15.07
C VAL A 275 -0.10 -20.74 15.60
N LEU A 276 -0.67 -19.98 16.52
CA LEU A 276 -2.06 -20.09 16.95
C LEU A 276 -2.90 -19.14 16.11
N TYR A 277 -4.00 -19.64 15.54
CA TYR A 277 -4.92 -18.85 14.75
C TYR A 277 -6.38 -19.20 15.09
N ILE A 278 -7.28 -18.24 14.90
CA ILE A 278 -8.72 -18.46 14.99
C ILE A 278 -9.24 -18.80 13.59
N ASP A 279 -9.87 -19.95 13.43
CA ASP A 279 -10.65 -20.28 12.23
C ASP A 279 -11.95 -19.47 12.29
N LYS A 280 -12.04 -18.40 11.50
CA LYS A 280 -13.19 -17.49 11.52
C LYS A 280 -14.48 -18.13 11.00
N ARG A 281 -14.43 -19.33 10.39
CA ARG A 281 -15.63 -20.08 10.04
C ARG A 281 -16.27 -20.74 11.25
N THR A 282 -15.47 -21.24 12.18
CA THR A 282 -15.95 -22.00 13.35
C THR A 282 -15.84 -21.22 14.66
N GLY A 283 -15.00 -20.19 14.70
CA GLY A 283 -14.61 -19.47 15.91
C GLY A 283 -13.62 -20.23 16.79
N GLU A 284 -13.12 -21.39 16.35
CA GLU A 284 -12.22 -22.22 17.14
C GLU A 284 -10.76 -21.80 16.96
N GLU A 285 -9.99 -21.87 18.05
CA GLU A 285 -8.54 -21.74 17.99
C GLU A 285 -7.90 -23.03 17.48
N ARG A 286 -6.95 -22.87 16.56
CA ARG A 286 -6.16 -23.93 15.94
C ARG A 286 -4.68 -23.62 16.04
N ARG A 287 -3.86 -24.67 16.00
CA ARG A 287 -2.40 -24.57 15.96
C ARG A 287 -1.87 -25.16 14.66
N ILE A 288 -0.97 -24.44 14.00
CA ILE A 288 -0.14 -24.95 12.90
C ILE A 288 1.31 -24.99 13.35
N ARG A 289 1.98 -26.14 13.20
CA ARG A 289 3.41 -26.29 13.54
C ARG A 289 4.24 -26.00 12.31
N CYS A 290 5.37 -25.32 12.48
CA CYS A 290 6.24 -24.97 11.36
C CYS A 290 7.72 -24.97 11.72
N ARG A 291 8.58 -25.19 10.72
CA ARG A 291 10.04 -25.04 10.87
C ARG A 291 10.48 -23.59 10.75
N VAL A 292 9.85 -22.84 9.84
CA VAL A 292 10.12 -21.43 9.58
C VAL A 292 8.82 -20.64 9.50
N LEU A 293 8.84 -19.42 10.04
CA LEU A 293 7.74 -18.48 9.96
C LEU A 293 8.13 -17.22 9.18
N VAL A 294 7.29 -16.84 8.23
CA VAL A 294 7.35 -15.55 7.53
C VAL A 294 6.10 -14.74 7.91
N VAL A 295 6.28 -13.61 8.57
CA VAL A 295 5.20 -12.68 8.91
C VAL A 295 5.12 -11.60 7.84
N ALA A 296 3.97 -11.46 7.19
CA ALA A 296 3.71 -10.50 6.13
C ALA A 296 2.27 -9.95 6.21
N ALA A 297 1.82 -9.63 7.42
CA ALA A 297 0.43 -9.30 7.74
C ALA A 297 0.06 -7.84 7.46
N SER A 298 0.98 -7.02 6.92
CA SER A 298 1.01 -5.54 6.91
C SER A 298 1.76 -4.98 8.13
N ALA A 299 2.40 -3.82 7.98
CA ALA A 299 3.30 -3.28 9.01
C ALA A 299 2.68 -3.28 10.41
N CYS A 300 1.50 -2.69 10.56
CA CYS A 300 0.83 -2.60 11.85
C CYS A 300 0.32 -3.96 12.36
N GLU A 301 -0.33 -4.79 11.52
CA GLU A 301 -0.79 -6.13 11.95
C GLU A 301 0.39 -7.06 12.31
N SER A 302 1.53 -6.95 11.62
CA SER A 302 2.75 -7.69 11.94
C SER A 302 3.30 -7.28 13.31
N ALA A 303 3.34 -5.98 13.62
CA ALA A 303 3.70 -5.52 14.96
C ALA A 303 2.70 -5.98 16.03
N ARG A 304 1.39 -5.91 15.74
CA ARG A 304 0.33 -6.39 16.64
C ARG A 304 0.51 -7.87 16.96
N LEU A 305 0.74 -8.71 15.95
CA LEU A 305 0.95 -10.15 16.13
C LEU A 305 2.19 -10.40 16.99
N LEU A 306 3.32 -9.78 16.66
CA LEU A 306 4.59 -10.01 17.36
C LEU A 306 4.52 -9.57 18.84
N LEU A 307 3.95 -8.39 19.12
CA LEU A 307 3.79 -7.87 20.48
C LEU A 307 2.80 -8.68 21.33
N ASN A 308 1.75 -9.24 20.70
CA ASN A 308 0.82 -10.16 21.38
C ASN A 308 1.38 -11.58 21.54
N SER A 309 2.49 -11.91 20.87
CA SER A 309 3.12 -13.23 20.93
C SER A 309 4.11 -13.32 22.09
N LYS A 310 3.62 -13.28 23.32
CA LYS A 310 4.45 -13.40 24.54
C LYS A 310 4.67 -14.86 24.92
N THR A 311 5.93 -15.26 25.09
CA THR A 311 6.31 -16.61 25.55
C THR A 311 7.28 -16.52 26.75
N ALA A 312 7.70 -17.66 27.29
CA ALA A 312 8.67 -17.68 28.39
C ALA A 312 10.04 -17.13 27.96
N GLU A 313 10.42 -17.41 26.71
CA GLU A 313 11.66 -16.97 26.07
C GLU A 313 11.55 -15.52 25.54
N HIS A 314 10.34 -15.09 25.16
CA HIS A 314 10.06 -13.77 24.57
C HIS A 314 8.98 -13.02 25.36
N ARG A 315 9.34 -12.48 26.53
CA ARG A 315 8.38 -11.91 27.49
C ARG A 315 7.66 -10.65 27.00
N ASP A 316 8.34 -9.86 26.18
CA ASP A 316 7.84 -8.60 25.63
C ASP A 316 7.34 -8.73 24.18
N GLY A 317 7.16 -9.98 23.72
CA GLY A 317 6.76 -10.32 22.36
C GLY A 317 7.90 -10.94 21.56
N VAL A 318 7.57 -11.91 20.72
CA VAL A 318 8.50 -12.54 19.78
C VAL A 318 9.11 -11.49 18.85
N ALA A 319 10.42 -11.58 18.60
CA ALA A 319 11.20 -10.63 17.81
C ALA A 319 11.37 -9.22 18.42
N ASN A 320 10.99 -9.02 19.68
CA ASN A 320 11.03 -7.72 20.35
C ASN A 320 12.16 -7.59 21.38
N GLY A 321 13.24 -8.37 21.27
CA GLY A 321 14.37 -8.29 22.21
C GLY A 321 15.06 -6.92 22.28
N SER A 322 14.93 -6.07 21.24
CA SER A 322 15.41 -4.69 21.21
C SER A 322 14.39 -3.65 21.69
N GLY A 323 13.14 -4.04 21.91
CA GLY A 323 12.05 -3.14 22.30
C GLY A 323 11.53 -2.22 21.19
N VAL A 324 11.94 -2.44 19.93
CA VAL A 324 11.60 -1.55 18.81
C VAL A 324 10.40 -1.99 17.98
N VAL A 325 9.83 -3.18 18.23
CA VAL A 325 8.60 -3.60 17.56
C VAL A 325 7.48 -2.64 17.93
N GLY A 326 6.77 -2.13 16.92
CA GLY A 326 5.75 -1.09 17.04
C GLY A 326 6.30 0.34 17.08
N ARG A 327 7.61 0.55 17.21
CA ARG A 327 8.22 1.89 17.26
C ARG A 327 8.52 2.43 15.86
N TYR A 328 8.66 3.76 15.77
CA TYR A 328 9.04 4.47 14.54
C TYR A 328 8.06 4.23 13.38
N LEU A 329 6.78 4.09 13.71
CA LEU A 329 5.72 4.01 12.72
C LEU A 329 5.80 5.24 11.82
N MET A 330 5.84 5.01 10.51
CA MET A 330 5.74 6.07 9.52
C MET A 330 4.52 5.86 8.64
N ASP A 331 4.01 6.97 8.12
CA ASP A 331 3.15 7.01 6.95
C ASP A 331 3.74 8.01 5.93
N THR A 332 3.17 8.10 4.74
CA THR A 332 3.54 9.09 3.73
C THR A 332 2.98 10.47 4.09
N VAL A 333 3.79 11.51 3.98
CA VAL A 333 3.31 12.89 4.07
C VAL A 333 2.39 13.16 2.89
N GLY A 334 1.14 13.46 3.19
CA GLY A 334 0.13 13.73 2.19
C GLY A 334 -0.35 15.17 2.19
N PHE A 335 -0.68 15.68 1.00
CA PHE A 335 -1.53 16.84 0.81
C PHE A 335 -2.22 16.71 -0.55
N ASP A 336 -3.55 16.70 -0.58
CA ASP A 336 -4.29 16.63 -1.84
C ASP A 336 -5.18 17.86 -2.02
N ILE A 337 -5.25 18.35 -3.27
CA ILE A 337 -6.12 19.46 -3.64
C ILE A 337 -6.70 19.24 -5.04
N SER A 338 -7.96 19.64 -5.21
CA SER A 338 -8.62 19.64 -6.52
C SER A 338 -8.83 21.08 -6.99
N GLY A 339 -9.17 21.26 -8.26
CA GLY A 339 -9.47 22.59 -8.80
C GLY A 339 -10.23 22.50 -10.11
N HIS A 340 -11.05 23.51 -10.36
CA HIS A 340 -11.75 23.67 -11.63
C HIS A 340 -10.82 24.31 -12.66
N VAL A 341 -10.78 23.75 -13.87
CA VAL A 341 -9.96 24.26 -14.98
C VAL A 341 -10.88 24.62 -16.16
N PRO A 342 -11.28 25.90 -16.30
CA PRO A 342 -12.18 26.37 -17.35
C PRO A 342 -11.71 26.05 -18.78
N ALA A 343 -10.40 25.95 -19.00
CA ALA A 343 -9.83 25.61 -20.31
C ALA A 343 -10.23 24.22 -20.83
N LEU A 344 -10.80 23.36 -19.97
CA LEU A 344 -11.30 22.03 -20.32
C LEU A 344 -12.81 22.00 -20.60
N GLU A 345 -13.54 23.10 -20.38
CA GLU A 345 -14.98 23.16 -20.58
C GLU A 345 -15.36 22.84 -22.02
N GLY A 346 -16.35 21.95 -22.18
CA GLY A 346 -16.87 21.59 -23.51
C GLY A 346 -15.87 20.88 -24.43
N MET A 347 -14.72 20.42 -23.90
CA MET A 347 -13.73 19.67 -24.67
C MET A 347 -14.39 18.47 -25.40
N PRO A 348 -14.04 18.18 -26.66
CA PRO A 348 -14.59 17.04 -27.38
C PRO A 348 -14.47 15.74 -26.57
N ARG A 349 -15.50 14.88 -26.64
CA ARG A 349 -15.47 13.60 -25.91
C ARG A 349 -14.60 12.60 -26.64
N TYR A 350 -13.51 12.21 -26.00
CA TYR A 350 -12.67 11.08 -26.38
C TYR A 350 -12.64 10.09 -25.21
N ASN A 351 -12.33 8.82 -25.49
CA ASN A 351 -12.05 7.86 -24.44
C ASN A 351 -10.82 8.33 -23.65
N SER A 352 -11.04 8.86 -22.45
CA SER A 352 -9.99 9.32 -21.51
C SER A 352 -9.72 8.30 -20.41
N ASP A 353 -10.42 7.16 -20.41
CA ASP A 353 -10.32 6.17 -19.34
C ASP A 353 -8.89 5.59 -19.29
N GLY A 354 -8.36 5.22 -20.46
CA GLY A 354 -7.00 4.71 -20.61
C GLY A 354 -6.70 3.55 -19.66
N ALA A 355 -5.43 3.43 -19.24
CA ALA A 355 -5.14 2.65 -18.05
C ALA A 355 -5.72 3.42 -16.86
N GLY A 356 -6.53 2.77 -16.03
CA GLY A 356 -7.21 3.45 -14.91
C GLY A 356 -6.21 4.13 -13.99
N GLY A 357 -6.41 5.39 -13.62
CA GLY A 357 -5.43 6.25 -12.95
C GLY A 357 -4.62 7.14 -13.91
N ALA A 358 -3.52 7.73 -13.44
CA ALA A 358 -2.67 8.61 -14.23
C ALA A 358 -1.72 7.85 -15.16
N HIS A 359 -1.46 8.42 -16.34
CA HIS A 359 -0.40 8.01 -17.27
C HIS A 359 0.86 8.88 -17.12
N LEU A 360 0.76 10.05 -16.48
CA LEU A 360 1.91 10.90 -16.10
C LEU A 360 2.05 11.02 -14.58
N TYR A 361 3.23 11.42 -14.12
CA TYR A 361 3.48 11.89 -12.75
C TYR A 361 4.68 12.85 -12.73
N MET A 362 4.86 13.57 -11.62
CA MET A 362 6.01 14.47 -11.44
C MET A 362 6.90 13.96 -10.30
N PRO A 363 8.08 13.39 -10.59
CA PRO A 363 9.02 12.95 -9.55
C PRO A 363 9.64 14.14 -8.82
N TRP A 364 10.20 13.89 -7.63
CA TRP A 364 10.86 14.94 -6.84
C TRP A 364 11.95 15.64 -7.64
N TRP A 365 11.82 16.96 -7.82
CA TRP A 365 12.75 17.78 -8.60
C TRP A 365 13.66 18.65 -7.73
N GLY A 366 13.28 18.85 -6.47
CA GLY A 366 13.97 19.76 -5.56
C GLY A 366 15.20 19.16 -4.88
N TRP A 367 15.69 17.99 -5.30
CA TRP A 367 16.75 17.25 -4.62
C TRP A 367 18.00 18.10 -4.32
N GLU A 368 18.48 18.87 -5.30
CA GLU A 368 19.68 19.70 -5.17
C GLU A 368 19.43 21.00 -4.38
N THR A 369 18.17 21.42 -4.24
CA THR A 369 17.79 22.70 -3.62
C THR A 369 17.03 22.53 -2.32
N GLN A 370 16.83 21.30 -1.85
CA GLN A 370 15.90 20.99 -0.75
C GLN A 370 16.30 21.63 0.58
N GLU A 371 17.61 21.82 0.82
CA GLU A 371 18.10 22.51 2.02
C GLU A 371 17.50 23.91 2.17
N ALA A 372 17.31 24.63 1.05
CA ALA A 372 16.73 25.98 1.06
C ALA A 372 15.21 25.98 1.29
N LEU A 373 14.53 24.84 1.15
CA LEU A 373 13.08 24.71 1.32
C LEU A 373 12.67 24.55 2.79
N GLY A 374 13.63 24.37 3.70
CA GLY A 374 13.39 24.20 5.13
C GLY A 374 12.85 22.83 5.54
N PHE A 375 12.84 21.86 4.63
CA PHE A 375 12.54 20.45 4.93
C PHE A 375 13.51 19.52 4.18
N PRO A 376 14.03 18.46 4.82
CA PRO A 376 15.16 17.69 4.26
C PRO A 376 14.73 16.52 3.36
N ARG A 377 13.42 16.27 3.23
CA ARG A 377 12.87 15.11 2.52
C ARG A 377 11.95 15.52 1.37
N GLY A 378 12.03 14.81 0.24
CA GLY A 378 11.28 15.16 -0.97
C GLY A 378 9.84 14.65 -1.01
N TYR A 379 9.15 14.96 -2.11
CA TYR A 379 7.85 14.39 -2.46
C TYR A 379 7.69 14.23 -3.99
N HIS A 380 6.78 13.37 -4.42
CA HIS A 380 6.31 13.36 -5.81
C HIS A 380 4.85 13.83 -5.90
N ILE A 381 4.41 14.13 -7.13
CA ILE A 381 3.04 14.56 -7.41
C ILE A 381 2.35 13.52 -8.28
N GLU A 382 1.26 12.98 -7.76
CA GLU A 382 0.30 12.18 -8.51
C GLU A 382 -0.78 13.10 -9.12
N ILE A 383 -1.25 12.74 -10.32
CA ILE A 383 -2.19 13.54 -11.11
C ILE A 383 -3.56 12.84 -11.12
N GLY A 384 -4.64 13.61 -11.08
CA GLY A 384 -5.99 13.10 -11.28
C GLY A 384 -6.88 14.05 -12.08
N GLY A 385 -8.01 13.53 -12.57
CA GLY A 385 -9.03 14.30 -13.28
C GLY A 385 -9.38 13.78 -14.67
N GLY A 386 -9.95 14.68 -15.48
CA GLY A 386 -10.41 14.40 -16.84
C GLY A 386 -11.74 13.66 -16.90
N TYR A 387 -12.06 13.07 -18.06
CA TYR A 387 -13.23 12.20 -18.19
C TYR A 387 -12.94 10.83 -17.59
N GLN A 388 -13.87 10.34 -16.79
CA GLN A 388 -13.87 9.00 -16.23
C GLN A 388 -15.25 8.36 -16.49
N MET A 389 -15.53 7.18 -15.94
CA MET A 389 -16.91 6.74 -15.82
C MET A 389 -17.64 7.67 -14.81
N PRO A 390 -18.77 8.29 -15.17
CA PRO A 390 -19.55 9.08 -14.21
C PRO A 390 -19.99 8.24 -13.01
N GLY A 391 -19.60 8.67 -11.81
CA GLY A 391 -20.05 8.09 -10.55
C GLY A 391 -21.39 8.65 -10.07
N VAL A 392 -21.94 8.04 -9.03
CA VAL A 392 -23.04 8.63 -8.25
C VAL A 392 -22.58 9.99 -7.72
N GLY A 393 -23.38 11.04 -7.90
CA GLY A 393 -23.04 12.40 -7.46
C GLY A 393 -22.15 13.21 -8.41
N ALA A 394 -21.65 12.64 -9.52
CA ALA A 394 -20.75 13.33 -10.47
C ALA A 394 -21.33 14.64 -11.09
N PHE A 395 -22.65 14.84 -10.99
CA PHE A 395 -23.35 16.04 -11.47
C PHE A 395 -24.03 16.80 -10.32
N GLY A 396 -23.49 16.69 -9.11
CA GLY A 396 -23.95 17.42 -7.93
C GLY A 396 -24.08 18.91 -8.20
N GLY A 397 -25.24 19.49 -7.86
CA GLY A 397 -25.50 20.91 -8.08
C GLY A 397 -25.82 21.32 -9.53
N ALA A 398 -25.72 20.43 -10.53
CA ALA A 398 -26.08 20.76 -11.91
C ALA A 398 -27.53 21.25 -12.02
N ALA A 399 -28.45 20.70 -11.23
CA ALA A 399 -29.85 21.17 -11.17
C ALA A 399 -29.97 22.58 -10.58
N ARG A 400 -29.08 22.97 -9.65
CA ARG A 400 -29.06 24.33 -9.08
C ARG A 400 -28.52 25.35 -10.09
N ARG A 401 -27.58 24.94 -10.96
CA ARG A 401 -26.97 25.80 -11.99
C ARG A 401 -27.81 25.88 -13.27
N GLY A 402 -28.29 24.75 -13.78
CA GLY A 402 -28.95 24.61 -15.08
C GLY A 402 -30.46 24.34 -15.02
N GLY A 403 -31.08 24.30 -13.84
CA GLY A 403 -32.51 24.03 -13.69
C GLY A 403 -32.89 22.60 -14.09
N TYR A 404 -33.88 22.48 -14.99
CA TYR A 404 -34.42 21.20 -15.47
C TYR A 404 -34.41 21.09 -17.01
N GLY A 405 -34.61 19.87 -17.53
CA GLY A 405 -34.76 19.65 -18.97
C GLY A 405 -33.44 19.58 -19.76
N VAL A 406 -33.34 20.32 -20.86
CA VAL A 406 -32.15 20.32 -21.73
C VAL A 406 -30.98 21.06 -21.09
N ALA A 407 -31.25 22.19 -20.41
CA ALA A 407 -30.23 23.05 -19.82
C ALA A 407 -29.34 22.32 -18.79
N ILE A 408 -29.92 21.51 -17.89
CA ILE A 408 -29.13 20.69 -16.96
C ILE A 408 -28.23 19.67 -17.67
N LYS A 409 -28.67 19.09 -18.80
CA LYS A 409 -27.86 18.13 -19.57
C LYS A 409 -26.70 18.83 -20.28
N GLU A 410 -26.92 20.06 -20.77
CA GLU A 410 -25.87 20.87 -21.39
C GLU A 410 -24.85 21.34 -20.36
N GLU A 411 -25.31 21.81 -19.20
CA GLU A 411 -24.46 22.20 -18.07
C GLU A 411 -23.61 21.02 -17.58
N ALA A 412 -24.25 19.87 -17.32
CA ALA A 412 -23.55 18.65 -16.93
C ALA A 412 -22.49 18.26 -17.97
N ARG A 413 -22.78 18.41 -19.27
CA ARG A 413 -21.78 18.15 -20.31
C ARG A 413 -20.68 19.21 -20.34
N ARG A 414 -20.99 20.48 -20.20
CA ARG A 414 -19.98 21.54 -20.22
C ARG A 414 -18.95 21.36 -19.11
N ASP A 415 -19.44 21.06 -17.91
CA ASP A 415 -18.66 20.95 -16.68
C ASP A 415 -17.99 19.58 -16.50
N TYR A 416 -18.53 18.51 -17.07
CA TYR A 416 -17.93 17.18 -16.88
C TYR A 416 -16.51 17.15 -17.42
N GLY A 417 -15.54 16.78 -16.56
CA GLY A 417 -14.11 16.63 -16.85
C GLY A 417 -13.23 17.86 -16.67
N THR A 418 -13.77 18.95 -16.11
CA THR A 418 -13.05 20.20 -15.83
C THR A 418 -12.29 20.17 -14.51
N THR A 419 -12.65 19.28 -13.59
CA THR A 419 -12.00 19.16 -12.29
C THR A 419 -10.77 18.27 -12.41
N LEU A 420 -9.61 18.84 -12.05
CA LEU A 420 -8.34 18.11 -11.92
C LEU A 420 -7.95 18.05 -10.45
N SER A 421 -7.00 17.18 -10.12
CA SER A 421 -6.44 17.08 -8.77
C SER A 421 -4.95 16.79 -8.79
N PHE A 422 -4.28 17.26 -7.74
CA PHE A 422 -2.90 16.92 -7.42
C PHE A 422 -2.86 16.29 -6.04
N ALA A 423 -2.04 15.25 -5.91
CA ALA A 423 -1.78 14.57 -4.66
C ALA A 423 -0.28 14.53 -4.42
N GLY A 424 0.16 15.12 -3.30
CA GLY A 424 1.53 15.06 -2.85
C GLY A 424 1.78 13.83 -2.02
N ARG A 425 2.89 13.14 -2.28
CA ARG A 425 3.32 11.95 -1.52
C ARG A 425 4.78 12.14 -1.16
N GLY A 426 5.04 12.46 0.10
CA GLY A 426 6.37 12.76 0.60
C GLY A 426 6.83 11.87 1.74
N GLU A 427 8.09 12.02 2.10
CA GLU A 427 8.73 11.22 3.14
C GLU A 427 8.55 11.82 4.52
N MET A 428 8.13 10.97 5.46
CA MET A 428 8.11 11.23 6.89
C MET A 428 9.44 10.82 7.52
N ILE A 429 9.99 11.67 8.39
CA ILE A 429 11.18 11.29 9.16
C ILE A 429 10.77 10.33 10.29
N PRO A 430 11.37 9.14 10.39
CA PRO A 430 11.18 8.23 11.52
C PRO A 430 11.39 8.95 12.86
N ASN A 431 10.46 8.83 13.80
CA ASN A 431 10.56 9.52 15.09
C ASN A 431 9.98 8.70 16.26
N GLU A 432 10.42 9.02 17.49
CA GLU A 432 10.03 8.30 18.71
C GLU A 432 8.57 8.55 19.14
N ARG A 433 7.93 9.59 18.59
CA ARG A 433 6.56 9.99 18.95
C ARG A 433 5.50 9.33 18.07
N SER A 434 5.93 8.51 17.11
CA SER A 434 5.05 7.77 16.21
C SER A 434 5.29 6.27 16.39
N TRP A 435 4.32 5.58 17.00
CA TRP A 435 4.44 4.18 17.40
C TRP A 435 3.06 3.55 17.66
N CYS A 436 3.01 2.24 17.79
CA CYS A 436 1.81 1.50 18.17
C CYS A 436 2.12 0.39 19.17
N GLU A 437 1.15 0.04 20.01
CA GLU A 437 1.24 -1.05 20.99
C GLU A 437 -0.08 -1.79 21.14
N PRO A 438 -0.11 -3.03 21.67
CA PRO A 438 -1.34 -3.65 22.12
C PRO A 438 -2.04 -2.76 23.15
N ASP A 439 -3.32 -2.46 22.91
CA ASP A 439 -4.16 -1.76 23.89
C ASP A 439 -4.44 -2.72 25.06
N PRO A 440 -4.14 -2.33 26.32
CA PRO A 440 -4.37 -3.20 27.47
C PRO A 440 -5.86 -3.40 27.80
N ASP A 441 -6.73 -2.51 27.33
CA ASP A 441 -8.13 -2.44 27.73
C ASP A 441 -9.09 -2.82 26.59
N VAL A 442 -8.60 -2.93 25.36
CA VAL A 442 -9.42 -3.16 24.16
C VAL A 442 -8.95 -4.39 23.38
N VAL A 443 -9.91 -5.28 23.09
CA VAL A 443 -9.70 -6.48 22.28
C VAL A 443 -10.66 -6.48 21.08
N ASP A 444 -10.30 -7.21 20.03
CA ASP A 444 -11.22 -7.53 18.95
C ASP A 444 -12.26 -8.58 19.39
N ARG A 445 -13.20 -8.90 18.49
CA ARG A 445 -14.28 -9.89 18.68
C ARG A 445 -13.77 -11.31 18.95
N TRP A 446 -12.49 -11.57 18.69
CA TRP A 446 -11.81 -12.83 18.94
C TRP A 446 -11.03 -12.82 20.26
N GLY A 447 -11.11 -11.73 21.02
CA GLY A 447 -10.40 -11.55 22.28
C GLY A 447 -8.91 -11.22 22.12
N ILE A 448 -8.49 -10.80 20.93
CA ILE A 448 -7.08 -10.46 20.65
C ILE A 448 -6.90 -8.96 20.89
N PRO A 449 -5.92 -8.53 21.72
CA PRO A 449 -5.64 -7.10 21.91
C PRO A 449 -5.43 -6.37 20.58
N VAL A 450 -6.12 -5.24 20.44
CA VAL A 450 -6.01 -4.37 19.26
C VAL A 450 -4.81 -3.45 19.38
N LEU A 451 -4.46 -2.72 18.32
CA LEU A 451 -3.43 -1.68 18.45
C LEU A 451 -4.03 -0.37 18.97
N ARG A 452 -3.29 0.28 19.86
CA ARG A 452 -3.38 1.70 20.16
C ARG A 452 -2.30 2.45 19.40
N PHE A 453 -2.67 3.50 18.67
CA PHE A 453 -1.77 4.33 17.88
C PHE A 453 -1.39 5.62 18.59
N HIS A 454 -0.10 5.94 18.53
CA HIS A 454 0.50 7.22 18.89
C HIS A 454 1.14 7.79 17.61
N PHE A 455 0.79 8.99 17.18
CA PHE A 455 1.27 9.51 15.89
C PHE A 455 1.46 11.02 15.89
N GLN A 456 2.59 11.49 15.38
CA GLN A 456 2.86 12.92 15.29
C GLN A 456 3.75 13.32 14.10
N TRP A 457 3.22 14.24 13.29
CA TRP A 457 4.00 14.98 12.30
C TRP A 457 4.98 15.97 12.96
N SER A 458 6.21 16.07 12.46
CA SER A 458 7.12 17.15 12.84
C SER A 458 6.89 18.41 12.01
N ASP A 459 7.60 19.49 12.35
CA ASP A 459 7.56 20.71 11.56
C ASP A 459 8.15 20.54 10.16
N TYR A 460 9.02 19.54 9.94
CA TYR A 460 9.55 19.25 8.62
C TYR A 460 8.45 18.78 7.67
N GLU A 461 7.64 17.80 8.09
CA GLU A 461 6.53 17.29 7.29
C GLU A 461 5.47 18.38 7.06
N ARG A 462 5.19 19.23 8.05
CA ARG A 462 4.27 20.38 7.90
C ARG A 462 4.78 21.41 6.88
N ARG A 463 6.10 21.66 6.82
CA ARG A 463 6.70 22.54 5.80
C ARG A 463 6.69 21.90 4.42
N GLN A 464 6.92 20.60 4.34
CA GLN A 464 6.81 19.84 3.09
C GLN A 464 5.39 19.91 2.51
N ALA A 465 4.35 19.65 3.32
CA ALA A 465 2.95 19.75 2.90
C ALA A 465 2.55 21.18 2.50
N ARG A 466 3.09 22.20 3.18
CA ARG A 466 2.92 23.61 2.78
C ARG A 466 3.49 23.89 1.38
N HIS A 467 4.69 23.38 1.09
CA HIS A 467 5.31 23.52 -0.22
C HIS A 467 4.52 22.76 -1.30
N MET A 468 3.96 21.59 -1.00
CA MET A 468 3.02 20.88 -1.89
C MET A 468 1.83 21.78 -2.25
N ARG A 469 1.15 22.34 -1.23
CA ARG A 469 -0.01 23.24 -1.42
C ARG A 469 0.31 24.43 -2.31
N GLU A 470 1.44 25.10 -2.06
CA GLU A 470 1.87 26.27 -2.84
C GLU A 470 2.21 25.89 -4.29
N THR A 471 2.90 24.76 -4.47
CA THR A 471 3.20 24.22 -5.81
C THR A 471 1.92 23.88 -6.58
N PHE A 472 0.94 23.24 -5.92
CA PHE A 472 -0.29 22.81 -6.58
C PHE A 472 -1.18 23.99 -6.94
N ALA A 473 -1.25 25.01 -6.07
CA ALA A 473 -1.96 26.25 -6.37
C ALA A 473 -1.38 26.94 -7.62
N GLU A 474 -0.05 27.02 -7.71
CA GLU A 474 0.61 27.61 -8.89
C GLU A 474 0.36 26.80 -10.17
N LEU A 475 0.40 25.45 -10.09
CA LEU A 475 0.04 24.60 -11.22
C LEU A 475 -1.40 24.88 -11.71
N PHE A 476 -2.36 25.04 -10.78
CA PHE A 476 -3.73 25.40 -11.14
C PHE A 476 -3.81 26.77 -11.83
N HIS A 477 -3.18 27.80 -11.28
CA HIS A 477 -3.18 29.15 -11.87
C HIS A 477 -2.54 29.14 -13.28
N LEU A 478 -1.46 28.39 -13.48
CA LEU A 478 -0.79 28.27 -14.79
C LEU A 478 -1.65 27.56 -15.84
N MET A 479 -2.56 26.68 -15.42
CA MET A 479 -3.58 26.06 -16.28
C MET A 479 -4.81 26.96 -16.48
N GLY A 480 -4.86 28.13 -15.82
CA GLY A 480 -6.01 29.03 -15.81
C GLY A 480 -7.16 28.55 -14.93
N GLY A 481 -6.89 27.63 -14.01
CA GLY A 481 -7.84 27.11 -13.03
C GLY A 481 -7.63 27.69 -11.63
N GLU A 482 -8.57 27.38 -10.75
CA GLU A 482 -8.56 27.81 -9.35
C GLU A 482 -8.57 26.59 -8.42
N PRO A 483 -7.69 26.54 -7.40
CA PRO A 483 -7.70 25.48 -6.42
C PRO A 483 -8.92 25.58 -5.50
N ASN A 484 -9.60 24.46 -5.28
CA ASN A 484 -10.63 24.33 -4.25
C ASN A 484 -9.97 24.24 -2.86
N PRO A 485 -10.71 24.56 -1.78
CA PRO A 485 -10.27 24.23 -0.43
C PRO A 485 -9.93 22.73 -0.29
N PRO A 486 -8.93 22.37 0.55
CA PRO A 486 -8.60 20.97 0.79
C PRO A 486 -9.78 20.23 1.44
N GLY A 487 -9.86 18.93 1.20
CA GLY A 487 -10.86 18.06 1.82
C GLY A 487 -10.59 17.82 3.32
N GLN A 488 -11.52 17.16 4.00
CA GLN A 488 -11.45 16.90 5.45
C GLN A 488 -10.12 16.26 5.89
N ARG A 489 -9.64 15.26 5.14
CA ARG A 489 -8.38 14.55 5.43
C ARG A 489 -7.18 15.49 5.49
N ASP A 490 -7.20 16.58 4.72
CA ASP A 490 -6.09 17.52 4.52
C ASP A 490 -6.37 18.91 5.13
N ALA A 491 -7.48 19.07 5.85
CA ALA A 491 -7.98 20.36 6.32
C ALA A 491 -7.01 21.11 7.25
N ALA A 492 -6.16 20.37 7.98
CA ALA A 492 -5.12 20.92 8.84
C ALA A 492 -3.84 21.32 8.08
N GLY A 493 -3.84 21.27 6.74
CA GLY A 493 -2.68 21.59 5.88
C GLY A 493 -1.71 20.43 5.65
N ILE A 494 -2.06 19.23 6.13
CA ILE A 494 -1.36 17.96 5.96
C ILE A 494 -2.38 16.83 6.17
N SER A 495 -2.22 15.70 5.49
CA SER A 495 -3.10 14.53 5.66
C SER A 495 -3.07 14.01 7.11
N ILE A 496 -4.21 13.47 7.57
CA ILE A 496 -4.31 12.70 8.82
C ILE A 496 -3.35 11.50 8.76
N GLY A 497 -2.67 11.18 9.87
CA GLY A 497 -1.74 10.04 9.93
C GLY A 497 -2.41 8.73 9.55
N GLY A 498 -1.72 7.87 8.79
CA GLY A 498 -2.23 6.57 8.32
C GLY A 498 -3.20 6.66 7.13
N SER A 499 -3.77 7.83 6.85
CA SER A 499 -4.79 8.00 5.82
C SER A 499 -4.27 7.91 4.37
N ILE A 500 -2.95 7.89 4.17
CA ILE A 500 -2.34 7.60 2.86
C ILE A 500 -2.20 6.08 2.61
N ILE A 501 -2.35 5.26 3.65
CA ILE A 501 -2.35 3.79 3.57
C ILE A 501 -0.95 3.25 3.18
N HIS A 502 0.10 3.97 3.57
CA HIS A 502 1.50 3.61 3.38
C HIS A 502 2.20 3.42 4.73
N GLU A 503 1.55 2.70 5.66
CA GLU A 503 2.14 2.44 6.98
C GLU A 503 3.35 1.51 6.85
N VAL A 504 4.48 1.92 7.41
CA VAL A 504 5.75 1.16 7.37
C VAL A 504 6.54 1.27 8.69
N GLY A 505 7.60 0.47 8.80
CA GLY A 505 8.71 0.69 9.75
C GLY A 505 8.55 0.12 11.16
N THR A 506 7.39 -0.44 11.47
CA THR A 506 7.02 -0.97 12.79
C THR A 506 7.84 -2.19 13.24
N VAL A 507 8.66 -2.79 12.38
CA VAL A 507 9.54 -3.93 12.70
C VAL A 507 10.87 -3.74 11.96
N ARG A 508 11.47 -2.54 12.07
CA ARG A 508 12.58 -2.12 11.22
C ARG A 508 13.80 -3.06 11.23
N MET A 509 14.44 -3.16 10.07
CA MET A 509 15.76 -3.78 9.93
C MET A 509 16.90 -2.86 10.40
N GLY A 510 18.07 -3.44 10.64
CA GLY A 510 19.32 -2.74 10.96
C GLY A 510 20.46 -3.70 11.33
N ASP A 511 21.68 -3.17 11.37
CA ASP A 511 22.89 -3.95 11.68
C ASP A 511 23.07 -4.25 13.17
N ASN A 512 22.40 -3.50 14.05
CA ASN A 512 22.56 -3.61 15.49
C ASN A 512 21.31 -4.19 16.14
N ARG A 513 21.43 -5.45 16.59
CA ARG A 513 20.38 -6.20 17.31
C ARG A 513 19.81 -5.53 18.56
N GLN A 514 20.48 -4.52 19.13
CA GLN A 514 19.98 -3.76 20.28
C GLN A 514 19.07 -2.60 19.87
N THR A 515 19.02 -2.26 18.58
CA THR A 515 18.26 -1.11 18.08
C THR A 515 17.34 -1.46 16.91
N SER A 516 17.45 -2.65 16.32
CA SER A 516 16.59 -3.14 15.25
C SER A 516 16.04 -4.52 15.59
N ALA A 517 14.84 -4.83 15.10
CA ALA A 517 14.24 -6.15 15.27
C ALA A 517 14.82 -7.17 14.26
N LEU A 518 15.11 -6.69 13.03
CA LEU A 518 15.53 -7.54 11.92
C LEU A 518 16.96 -7.21 11.46
N ASN A 519 17.64 -8.19 10.87
CA ASN A 519 18.87 -7.98 10.10
C ASN A 519 18.56 -7.52 8.66
N SER A 520 19.60 -7.38 7.83
CA SER A 520 19.49 -6.91 6.45
C SER A 520 18.68 -7.82 5.53
N PHE A 521 18.37 -9.07 5.90
CA PHE A 521 17.56 -10.03 5.13
C PHE A 521 16.12 -10.14 5.64
N CYS A 522 15.66 -9.17 6.45
CA CYS A 522 14.35 -9.21 7.10
C CYS A 522 14.19 -10.39 8.10
N GLN A 523 15.28 -11.02 8.53
CA GLN A 523 15.30 -12.09 9.53
C GLN A 523 15.40 -11.48 10.92
N ALA A 524 14.61 -11.97 11.88
CA ALA A 524 14.70 -11.50 13.27
C ALA A 524 16.05 -11.82 13.90
N HIS A 525 16.63 -10.86 14.64
CA HIS A 525 17.94 -11.02 15.27
C HIS A 525 17.96 -12.04 16.41
N ASP A 526 16.87 -12.13 17.16
CA ASP A 526 16.69 -12.98 18.35
C ASP A 526 15.95 -14.30 18.06
N VAL A 527 15.30 -14.42 16.89
CA VAL A 527 14.55 -15.61 16.48
C VAL A 527 14.96 -16.03 15.05
N PRO A 528 15.97 -16.91 14.92
CA PRO A 528 16.65 -17.14 13.64
C PRO A 528 15.79 -17.80 12.56
N ASN A 529 14.65 -18.41 12.91
CA ASN A 529 13.71 -19.01 11.96
C ASN A 529 12.44 -18.16 11.76
N LEU A 530 12.50 -16.86 12.07
CA LEU A 530 11.43 -15.89 11.83
C LEU A 530 11.90 -14.78 10.89
N PHE A 531 11.07 -14.49 9.89
CA PHE A 531 11.26 -13.39 8.93
C PHE A 531 10.04 -12.47 8.94
N VAL A 532 10.24 -11.18 8.69
CA VAL A 532 9.15 -10.20 8.54
C VAL A 532 9.25 -9.57 7.16
N CYS A 533 8.42 -10.07 6.25
CA CYS A 533 8.50 -9.79 4.82
C CYS A 533 7.34 -8.91 4.36
N ASP A 534 7.19 -7.74 4.99
CA ASP A 534 6.26 -6.69 4.59
C ASP A 534 6.86 -5.29 4.88
N ALA A 535 6.01 -4.26 4.81
CA ALA A 535 6.37 -2.87 5.06
C ALA A 535 6.86 -2.60 6.50
N GLY A 536 6.63 -3.48 7.47
CA GLY A 536 7.16 -3.34 8.82
C GLY A 536 8.69 -3.32 8.85
N SER A 537 9.34 -4.02 7.92
CA SER A 537 10.80 -4.14 7.86
C SER A 537 11.54 -2.84 7.48
N PHE A 538 10.84 -1.82 7.03
CA PHE A 538 11.43 -0.59 6.47
C PHE A 538 12.20 0.22 7.52
N VAL A 539 13.26 0.91 7.10
CA VAL A 539 14.02 1.83 7.97
C VAL A 539 13.57 3.28 7.81
N SER A 540 13.23 3.66 6.59
CA SER A 540 12.57 4.92 6.20
C SER A 540 11.54 4.63 5.11
N ASN A 541 10.69 5.58 4.74
CA ASN A 541 9.92 5.51 3.51
C ASN A 541 10.09 6.81 2.73
N PRO A 542 10.92 6.84 1.67
CA PRO A 542 11.10 8.00 0.83
C PRO A 542 9.77 8.39 0.15
N ASP A 543 9.79 9.36 -0.75
CA ASP A 543 8.61 9.82 -1.49
C ASP A 543 7.99 8.77 -2.44
N LYS A 544 8.17 7.47 -2.20
CA LYS A 544 7.80 6.38 -3.09
C LYS A 544 6.70 5.52 -2.46
N ASN A 545 5.76 5.05 -3.27
CA ASN A 545 4.78 4.07 -2.81
C ASN A 545 5.52 2.75 -2.49
N PRO A 546 5.28 2.13 -1.32
CA PRO A 546 6.18 1.13 -0.77
C PRO A 546 6.09 -0.24 -1.45
N THR A 547 5.02 -0.52 -2.20
CA THR A 547 4.68 -1.88 -2.68
C THR A 547 5.78 -2.52 -3.52
N LEU A 548 6.44 -1.77 -4.40
CA LEU A 548 7.52 -2.32 -5.22
C LEU A 548 8.72 -2.72 -4.36
N THR A 549 9.10 -1.87 -3.39
CA THR A 549 10.16 -2.16 -2.43
C THR A 549 9.81 -3.34 -1.52
N ILE A 550 8.54 -3.49 -1.10
CA ILE A 550 8.06 -4.69 -0.39
C ILE A 550 8.32 -5.95 -1.23
N ASN A 551 7.93 -5.94 -2.51
CA ASN A 551 8.18 -7.09 -3.39
C ASN A 551 9.69 -7.38 -3.50
N ALA A 552 10.52 -6.37 -3.73
CA ALA A 552 11.97 -6.54 -3.89
C ALA A 552 12.65 -7.08 -2.62
N LEU A 553 12.35 -6.50 -1.44
CA LEU A 553 12.88 -6.95 -0.16
C LEU A 553 12.46 -8.38 0.15
N THR A 554 11.18 -8.70 -0.04
CA THR A 554 10.67 -10.04 0.22
C THR A 554 11.25 -11.06 -0.75
N TRP A 555 11.48 -10.70 -2.01
CA TRP A 555 12.15 -11.58 -2.95
C TRP A 555 13.57 -11.91 -2.48
N ARG A 556 14.33 -10.88 -2.06
CA ARG A 556 15.69 -11.04 -1.52
C ARG A 556 15.71 -11.90 -0.25
N ALA A 557 14.79 -11.65 0.68
CA ALA A 557 14.67 -12.44 1.90
C ALA A 557 14.30 -13.90 1.62
N SER A 558 13.45 -14.15 0.61
CA SER A 558 13.01 -15.49 0.24
C SER A 558 14.10 -16.31 -0.47
N ASP A 559 14.91 -15.68 -1.33
CA ASP A 559 16.07 -16.33 -1.92
C ASP A 559 17.09 -16.73 -0.84
N TYR A 560 17.39 -15.80 0.08
CA TYR A 560 18.25 -16.08 1.23
C TYR A 560 17.70 -17.23 2.09
N LEU A 561 16.41 -17.20 2.42
CA LEU A 561 15.77 -18.28 3.18
C LEU A 561 15.84 -19.62 2.45
N ALA A 562 15.59 -19.65 1.14
CA ALA A 562 15.70 -20.87 0.36
C ALA A 562 17.12 -21.44 0.35
N ASP A 563 18.14 -20.59 0.30
CA ASP A 563 19.55 -21.00 0.40
C ASP A 563 19.91 -21.51 1.80
N ALA A 564 19.48 -20.82 2.85
CA ALA A 564 19.69 -21.23 4.24
C ALA A 564 19.02 -22.58 4.55
N MET A 565 17.80 -22.81 4.06
CA MET A 565 17.11 -24.09 4.21
C MET A 565 17.78 -25.23 3.41
N ARG A 566 18.29 -24.94 2.20
CA ARG A 566 19.00 -25.93 1.38
C ARG A 566 20.34 -26.34 1.98
N SER A 567 21.05 -25.40 2.60
CA SER A 567 22.33 -25.65 3.27
C SER A 567 22.19 -26.24 4.68
N GLY A 568 20.98 -26.22 5.25
CA GLY A 568 20.71 -26.73 6.60
C GLY A 568 21.08 -25.76 7.71
N GLU A 569 21.30 -24.48 7.40
CA GLU A 569 21.50 -23.40 8.37
C GLU A 569 20.21 -23.12 9.17
N ILE A 570 19.04 -23.32 8.53
CA ILE A 570 17.70 -23.13 9.10
C ILE A 570 16.85 -24.43 9.05
#